data_AF-A0A2G9I2M3-F1
#
_entry.id   AF-A0A2G9I2M3-F1
#
_cell.length_a   1.000
_cell.length_b   1.000
_cell.length_c   1.000
_cell.angle_alpha   90.00
_cell.angle_beta   90.00
_cell.angle_gamma   90.00
#
_symmetry.space_group_name_H-M   'P 1'
#
loop_
_entity.id
_entity.type
_entity.pdbx_description
1 polymer ?
#
loop_
_entity_poly.entity_id
_entity_poly.type
_entity_poly.pdbx_seq_one_letter_code
_entity_poly.pdbx_strand_id
1 'polypeptide(L)'
;MTGISVVIGRTFHYVDDILPFRFGNSDLPIDDLAAVCLLVYFGVSSLLDASSDDGLKAEEEQKEAELAVSEISGSGAGILAAANTVFSTFLLVFVAEWGDKSFFSTIALAAASSPLGVIAGALAGHGVATLLAVLGGSFLGTYLSEKAIAYIGGTLFLVFAAVTLIEIVS
;
A
#
# COMPACT_ATOMS: atom_id res chain seq x y z
N MET A 1 2.45 11.93 4.38
CA MET A 1 3.20 11.97 3.11
C MET A 1 3.40 13.38 2.58
N THR A 2 2.35 14.12 2.28
CA THR A 2 2.42 15.47 1.69
C THR A 2 3.21 16.51 2.50
N GLY A 3 3.06 16.60 3.82
CA GLY A 3 3.80 17.58 4.63
C GLY A 3 5.31 17.36 4.65
N ILE A 4 5.75 16.11 4.82
CA ILE A 4 7.18 15.74 4.83
C ILE A 4 7.77 15.84 3.41
N SER A 5 6.99 15.50 2.37
CA SER A 5 7.36 15.75 0.96
C SER A 5 7.64 17.23 0.71
N VAL A 6 6.74 18.12 1.17
CA VAL A 6 6.84 19.57 0.92
C VAL A 6 8.04 20.17 1.66
N VAL A 7 8.31 19.73 2.89
CA VAL A 7 9.49 20.15 3.66
C VAL A 7 10.77 19.67 2.97
N ILE A 8 10.85 18.40 2.57
CA ILE A 8 12.01 17.83 1.87
C ILE A 8 12.22 18.50 0.51
N GLY A 9 11.16 18.77 -0.27
CA GLY A 9 11.24 19.48 -1.54
C GLY A 9 11.78 20.91 -1.41
N ARG A 10 11.45 21.60 -0.31
CA ARG A 10 12.05 22.91 0.02
C ARG A 10 13.50 22.80 0.44
N THR A 11 13.90 21.71 1.08
CA THR A 11 15.29 21.42 1.47
C THR A 11 16.16 20.99 0.27
N PHE A 12 15.62 20.27 -0.71
CA PHE A 12 16.34 19.84 -1.91
C PHE A 12 16.79 21.00 -2.80
N HIS A 13 16.03 22.11 -2.81
CA HIS A 13 16.47 23.36 -3.48
C HIS A 13 17.75 23.96 -2.86
N TYR A 14 18.16 23.52 -1.66
CA TYR A 14 19.44 23.87 -1.04
C TYR A 14 20.56 22.84 -1.28
N VAL A 15 20.22 21.62 -1.76
CA VAL A 15 21.13 20.46 -1.84
C VAL A 15 21.51 20.11 -3.29
N ASP A 16 20.76 20.60 -4.28
CA ASP A 16 21.04 20.40 -5.72
C ASP A 16 22.40 20.96 -6.19
N ASP A 17 23.08 21.78 -5.38
CA ASP A 17 24.46 22.23 -5.66
C ASP A 17 25.55 21.18 -5.35
N ILE A 18 25.23 20.04 -4.70
CA ILE A 18 26.28 19.24 -4.04
C ILE A 18 26.53 17.81 -4.54
N LEU A 19 25.64 17.08 -5.24
CA LEU A 19 25.93 15.66 -5.58
C LEU A 19 25.23 15.06 -6.83
N PRO A 20 26.01 14.58 -7.83
CA PRO A 20 25.55 13.65 -8.87
C PRO A 20 26.00 12.21 -8.53
N PHE A 21 25.12 11.39 -7.94
CA PHE A 21 25.42 9.98 -7.70
C PHE A 21 24.90 9.08 -8.84
N ARG A 22 25.81 8.69 -9.75
CA ARG A 22 25.65 7.55 -10.68
C ARG A 22 26.44 6.36 -10.12
N PHE A 23 25.85 5.17 -10.12
CA PHE A 23 26.56 3.93 -9.80
C PHE A 23 26.28 2.82 -10.81
N GLY A 24 27.32 2.38 -11.52
CA GLY A 24 27.45 1.04 -12.11
C GLY A 24 26.78 0.77 -13.47
N ASN A 25 27.36 -0.13 -14.27
CA ASN A 25 27.05 -0.38 -15.69
C ASN A 25 26.99 -1.90 -15.99
N SER A 26 26.38 -2.70 -15.10
CA SER A 26 26.21 -4.16 -15.25
C SER A 26 24.98 -4.62 -14.45
N ASP A 27 23.81 -4.48 -15.06
CA ASP A 27 22.51 -4.78 -14.46
C ASP A 27 22.31 -6.30 -14.35
N LEU A 28 22.58 -6.83 -13.16
CA LEU A 28 22.06 -8.13 -12.78
C LEU A 28 20.69 -7.84 -12.14
N PRO A 29 19.56 -8.27 -12.73
CA PRO A 29 18.21 -7.90 -12.28
C PRO A 29 17.82 -8.71 -11.03
N ILE A 30 18.57 -8.52 -9.95
CA ILE A 30 18.38 -9.18 -8.65
C ILE A 30 17.03 -8.75 -8.07
N ASP A 31 16.64 -7.51 -8.32
CA ASP A 31 15.34 -6.93 -7.98
C ASP A 31 14.19 -7.62 -8.70
N ASP A 32 14.28 -7.84 -10.02
CA ASP A 32 13.22 -8.52 -10.77
C ASP A 32 13.13 -10.01 -10.41
N LEU A 33 14.26 -10.68 -10.19
CA LEU A 33 14.27 -12.08 -9.75
C LEU A 33 13.64 -12.24 -8.35
N ALA A 34 13.96 -11.32 -7.42
CA ALA A 34 13.34 -11.30 -6.10
C ALA A 34 11.83 -11.04 -6.20
N ALA A 35 11.40 -10.13 -7.08
CA ALA A 35 9.99 -9.87 -7.35
C ALA A 35 9.28 -11.14 -7.87
N VAL A 36 9.85 -11.85 -8.84
CA VAL A 36 9.29 -13.11 -9.35
C VAL A 36 9.16 -14.16 -8.23
N CYS A 37 10.20 -14.36 -7.42
CA CYS A 37 10.14 -15.32 -6.31
C CYS A 37 9.03 -14.98 -5.30
N LEU A 38 8.87 -13.70 -4.96
CA LEU A 38 7.81 -13.24 -4.05
C LEU A 38 6.43 -13.40 -4.69
N LEU A 39 6.25 -13.02 -5.94
CA LEU A 39 4.99 -13.13 -6.67
C LEU A 39 4.56 -14.59 -6.82
N VAL A 40 5.49 -15.52 -7.09
CA VAL A 40 5.19 -16.96 -7.11
C VAL A 40 4.81 -17.45 -5.72
N TYR A 41 5.56 -17.07 -4.68
CA TYR A 41 5.27 -17.47 -3.31
C TYR A 41 3.87 -17.01 -2.87
N PHE A 42 3.55 -15.72 -3.00
CA PHE A 42 2.25 -15.18 -2.66
C PHE A 42 1.14 -15.75 -3.53
N GLY A 43 1.38 -15.91 -4.83
CA GLY A 43 0.42 -16.49 -5.76
C GLY A 43 0.01 -17.91 -5.38
N VAL A 44 0.99 -18.78 -5.13
CA VAL A 44 0.73 -20.16 -4.71
C VAL A 44 0.10 -20.20 -3.32
N SER A 45 0.60 -19.43 -2.36
CA SER A 45 0.06 -19.40 -0.99
C SER A 45 -1.42 -18.99 -0.99
N SER A 46 -1.78 -17.91 -1.69
CA SER A 46 -3.18 -17.45 -1.76
C SER A 46 -4.11 -18.47 -2.42
N LEU A 47 -3.64 -19.23 -3.41
CA LEU A 47 -4.43 -20.30 -4.03
C LEU A 47 -4.60 -21.52 -3.11
N LEU A 48 -3.58 -21.87 -2.32
CA LEU A 48 -3.65 -22.95 -1.34
C LEU A 48 -4.58 -22.60 -0.17
N ASP A 49 -4.54 -21.36 0.31
CA ASP A 49 -5.45 -20.85 1.34
C ASP A 49 -6.90 -20.86 0.83
N ALA A 50 -7.12 -20.49 -0.45
CA ALA A 50 -8.45 -20.53 -1.06
C ALA A 50 -8.99 -21.95 -1.30
N SER A 51 -8.09 -22.94 -1.48
CA SER A 51 -8.43 -24.35 -1.73
C SER A 51 -8.62 -25.18 -0.46
N SER A 52 -8.08 -24.74 0.67
CA SER A 52 -8.22 -25.46 1.94
C SER A 52 -9.60 -25.19 2.55
N ASP A 53 -10.23 -26.19 3.17
CA ASP A 53 -11.56 -26.08 3.80
C ASP A 53 -11.50 -25.38 5.17
N ASP A 54 -10.73 -24.28 5.25
CA ASP A 54 -10.45 -23.50 6.46
C ASP A 54 -11.41 -22.29 6.61
N GLY A 55 -12.56 -22.32 5.91
CA GLY A 55 -13.56 -21.25 5.99
C GLY A 55 -14.10 -21.02 7.41
N LEU A 56 -14.05 -22.05 8.27
CA LEU A 56 -14.40 -21.95 9.69
C LEU A 56 -13.37 -21.15 10.50
N LYS A 57 -12.07 -21.24 10.20
CA LYS A 57 -11.04 -20.49 10.94
C LYS A 57 -11.03 -19.01 10.59
N ALA A 58 -11.19 -18.68 9.30
CA ALA A 58 -11.25 -17.30 8.85
C ALA A 58 -12.46 -16.55 9.43
N GLU A 59 -13.64 -17.20 9.46
CA GLU A 59 -14.83 -16.63 10.11
C GLU A 59 -14.62 -16.46 11.63
N GLU A 60 -13.92 -17.37 12.30
CA GLU A 60 -13.64 -17.30 13.74
C GLU A 60 -12.64 -16.17 14.06
N GLU A 61 -11.54 -16.05 13.30
CA GLU A 61 -10.56 -14.95 13.42
C GLU A 61 -11.19 -13.58 13.13
N GLN A 62 -12.04 -13.49 12.11
CA GLN A 62 -12.73 -12.26 11.76
C GLN A 62 -13.72 -11.84 12.86
N LYS A 63 -14.43 -12.79 13.45
CA LYS A 63 -15.40 -12.53 14.53
C LYS A 63 -14.69 -12.16 15.83
N GLU A 64 -13.55 -12.76 16.13
CA GLU A 64 -12.70 -12.37 17.26
C GLU A 64 -12.13 -10.95 17.08
N ALA A 65 -11.67 -10.61 15.87
CA ALA A 65 -11.23 -9.25 15.55
C ALA A 65 -12.38 -8.23 15.65
N GLU A 66 -13.58 -8.57 15.17
CA GLU A 66 -14.77 -7.70 15.28
C GLU A 66 -15.19 -7.50 16.74
N LEU A 67 -15.16 -8.56 17.56
CA LEU A 67 -15.42 -8.48 19.00
C LEU A 67 -14.39 -7.60 19.71
N ALA A 68 -13.10 -7.77 19.41
CA ALA A 68 -12.03 -6.94 19.96
C ALA A 68 -12.22 -5.45 19.59
N VAL A 69 -12.57 -5.15 18.34
CA VAL A 69 -12.87 -3.78 17.88
C VAL A 69 -14.13 -3.22 18.57
N SER A 70 -15.14 -4.04 18.81
CA SER A 70 -16.37 -3.63 19.48
C SER A 70 -16.17 -3.33 20.98
N GLU A 71 -15.36 -4.13 21.68
CA GLU A 71 -15.00 -3.93 23.09
C GLU A 71 -14.16 -2.65 23.26
N ILE A 72 -13.25 -2.41 22.31
CA ILE A 72 -12.45 -1.20 22.20
C ILE A 72 -13.33 0.07 22.10
N SER A 73 -14.51 -0.02 21.48
CA SER A 73 -15.41 1.13 21.28
C SER A 73 -16.27 1.49 22.51
N GLY A 74 -16.40 0.60 23.51
CA GLY A 74 -17.39 0.73 24.59
C GLY A 74 -16.96 1.43 25.89
N SER A 75 -15.65 1.59 26.14
CA SER A 75 -15.13 2.21 27.36
C SER A 75 -14.50 3.58 27.06
N GLY A 76 -14.35 4.46 28.06
CA GLY A 76 -13.60 5.72 27.93
C GLY A 76 -12.13 5.57 27.46
N ALA A 77 -11.66 4.32 27.36
CA ALA A 77 -10.46 3.89 26.64
C ALA A 77 -10.55 3.99 25.10
N GLY A 78 -11.74 4.21 24.53
CA GLY A 78 -12.00 4.24 23.09
C GLY A 78 -11.31 5.40 22.37
N ILE A 79 -11.06 6.53 23.03
CA ILE A 79 -10.30 7.64 22.42
C ILE A 79 -8.82 7.27 22.29
N LEU A 80 -8.23 6.64 23.31
CA LEU A 80 -6.84 6.19 23.26
C LEU A 80 -6.66 5.05 22.25
N ALA A 81 -7.62 4.13 22.19
CA ALA A 81 -7.60 3.05 21.23
C ALA A 81 -7.82 3.55 19.79
N ALA A 82 -8.77 4.46 19.56
CA ALA A 82 -8.96 5.10 18.26
C ALA A 82 -7.72 5.91 17.85
N ALA A 83 -7.10 6.63 18.78
CA ALA A 83 -5.84 7.34 18.53
C ALA A 83 -4.71 6.36 18.16
N ASN A 84 -4.63 5.21 18.83
CA ASN A 84 -3.64 4.17 18.52
C ASN A 84 -3.88 3.56 17.13
N THR A 85 -5.13 3.27 16.78
CA THR A 85 -5.50 2.78 15.44
C THR A 85 -5.17 3.81 14.37
N VAL A 86 -5.55 5.08 14.56
CA VAL A 86 -5.22 6.17 13.63
C VAL A 86 -3.71 6.31 13.48
N PHE A 87 -2.95 6.26 14.57
CA PHE A 87 -1.50 6.37 14.55
C PHE A 87 -0.85 5.18 13.83
N SER A 88 -1.32 3.96 14.11
CA SER A 88 -0.80 2.73 13.49
C SER A 88 -1.10 2.70 12.00
N THR A 89 -2.33 2.98 11.59
CA THR A 89 -2.72 3.08 10.17
C THR A 89 -1.97 4.21 9.47
N PHE A 90 -1.81 5.36 10.13
CA PHE A 90 -0.99 6.45 9.61
C PHE A 90 0.44 5.98 9.38
N LEU A 91 1.09 5.35 10.36
CA LEU A 91 2.47 4.87 10.22
C LEU A 91 2.61 3.80 9.13
N LEU A 92 1.68 2.84 9.04
CA LEU A 92 1.71 1.81 8.02
C LEU A 92 1.60 2.41 6.62
N VAL A 93 0.59 3.26 6.38
CA VAL A 93 0.41 3.94 5.09
C VAL A 93 1.59 4.87 4.81
N PHE A 94 2.10 5.54 5.84
CA PHE A 94 3.23 6.44 5.73
C PHE A 94 4.52 5.74 5.32
N VAL A 95 4.80 4.56 5.88
CA VAL A 95 5.96 3.76 5.48
C VAL A 95 5.74 3.14 4.11
N ALA A 96 4.53 2.66 3.81
CA ALA A 96 4.19 2.05 2.51
C ALA A 96 4.32 3.02 1.34
N GLU A 97 3.90 4.27 1.54
CA GLU A 97 3.96 5.33 0.51
C GLU A 97 5.34 6.03 0.50
N TRP A 98 6.27 5.67 1.40
CA TRP A 98 7.53 6.38 1.54
C TRP A 98 8.42 6.08 0.35
N GLY A 99 8.66 7.11 -0.46
CA GLY A 99 9.48 6.98 -1.67
C GLY A 99 8.74 6.40 -2.86
N ASP A 100 7.40 6.33 -2.82
CA ASP A 100 6.62 6.01 -4.01
C ASP A 100 6.70 7.13 -5.08
N LYS A 101 6.39 6.81 -6.33
CA LYS A 101 6.33 7.75 -7.45
C LYS A 101 5.39 8.93 -7.14
N SER A 102 4.28 8.68 -6.44
CA SER A 102 3.35 9.75 -6.04
C SER A 102 4.00 10.76 -5.06
N PHE A 103 4.90 10.30 -4.20
CA PHE A 103 5.67 11.13 -3.28
C PHE A 103 6.63 12.06 -4.04
N PHE A 104 7.44 11.52 -4.95
CA PHE A 104 8.35 12.34 -5.78
C PHE A 104 7.60 13.31 -6.71
N SER A 105 6.48 12.88 -7.30
CA SER A 105 5.62 13.75 -8.10
C SER A 105 5.09 14.94 -7.30
N THR A 106 4.68 14.69 -6.06
CA THR A 106 4.22 15.76 -5.15
C THR A 106 5.36 16.73 -4.79
N ILE A 107 6.58 16.23 -4.58
CA ILE A 107 7.78 17.07 -4.36
C ILE A 107 8.04 17.97 -5.56
N ALA A 108 8.09 17.39 -6.76
CA ALA A 108 8.33 18.13 -8.00
C ALA A 108 7.26 19.20 -8.24
N LEU A 109 5.99 18.85 -8.01
CA LEU A 109 4.88 19.77 -8.18
C LEU A 109 4.89 20.89 -7.13
N ALA A 110 5.26 20.59 -5.89
CA ALA A 110 5.43 21.59 -4.83
C ALA A 110 6.61 22.56 -5.07
N ALA A 111 7.64 22.12 -5.80
CA ALA A 111 8.74 22.97 -6.24
C ALA A 111 8.35 23.88 -7.42
N ALA A 112 7.51 23.38 -8.34
CA ALA A 112 7.10 24.10 -9.54
C ALA A 112 5.86 24.99 -9.38
N SER A 113 5.01 24.72 -8.39
CA SER A 113 3.68 25.36 -8.21
C SER A 113 3.48 25.90 -6.79
N SER A 114 2.33 26.54 -6.52
CA SER A 114 2.03 27.08 -5.19
C SER A 114 1.90 25.94 -4.14
N PRO A 115 2.71 25.96 -3.06
CA PRO A 115 2.74 24.84 -2.10
C PRO A 115 1.39 24.55 -1.43
N LEU A 116 0.63 25.60 -1.12
CA LEU A 116 -0.71 25.46 -0.52
C LEU A 116 -1.70 24.80 -1.50
N GLY A 117 -1.62 25.13 -2.79
CA GLY A 117 -2.46 24.52 -3.82
C GLY A 117 -2.14 23.04 -4.01
N VAL A 118 -0.85 22.68 -4.01
CA VAL A 118 -0.40 21.29 -4.10
C VAL A 118 -0.83 20.47 -2.89
N ILE A 119 -0.70 21.02 -1.67
CA ILE A 119 -1.17 20.36 -0.45
C ILE A 119 -2.68 20.10 -0.54
N ALA A 120 -3.48 21.12 -0.87
CA ALA A 120 -4.92 20.99 -0.95
C ALA A 120 -5.36 19.98 -2.03
N GLY A 121 -4.76 20.06 -3.22
CA GLY A 121 -5.04 19.15 -4.33
C GLY A 121 -4.65 17.70 -4.04
N ALA A 122 -3.45 17.49 -3.49
CA ALA A 122 -2.98 16.14 -3.13
C ALA A 122 -3.84 15.51 -2.02
N LEU A 123 -4.20 16.29 -0.98
CA LEU A 123 -5.10 15.81 0.08
C LEU A 123 -6.49 15.49 -0.46
N ALA A 124 -7.07 16.35 -1.30
CA ALA A 124 -8.38 16.12 -1.88
C ALA A 124 -8.38 14.90 -2.81
N GLY A 125 -7.40 14.79 -3.71
CA GLY A 125 -7.28 13.67 -4.64
C GLY A 125 -7.08 12.34 -3.92
N HIS A 126 -6.14 12.29 -2.97
CA HIS A 126 -5.90 11.09 -2.17
C HIS A 126 -7.12 10.74 -1.30
N GLY A 127 -7.77 11.74 -0.68
CA GLY A 127 -9.00 11.53 0.08
C GLY A 127 -10.13 10.92 -0.76
N VAL A 128 -10.32 11.40 -1.99
CA VAL A 128 -11.32 10.84 -2.92
C VAL A 128 -10.94 9.41 -3.32
N ALA A 129 -9.68 9.15 -3.64
CA ALA A 129 -9.22 7.80 -3.99
C ALA A 129 -9.44 6.80 -2.85
N THR A 130 -9.07 7.18 -1.62
CA THR A 130 -9.28 6.34 -0.43
C THR A 130 -10.76 6.12 -0.14
N LEU A 131 -11.59 7.17 -0.27
CA LEU A 131 -13.03 7.06 -0.05
C LEU A 131 -13.68 6.10 -1.06
N LEU A 132 -13.29 6.19 -2.34
CA LEU A 132 -13.74 5.25 -3.36
C LEU A 132 -13.25 3.83 -3.09
N ALA A 133 -12.01 3.65 -2.64
CA ALA A 133 -11.48 2.33 -2.30
C ALA A 133 -12.23 1.69 -1.13
N VAL A 134 -12.51 2.45 -0.07
CA VAL A 134 -13.23 1.95 1.11
C VAL A 134 -14.70 1.65 0.80
N LEU A 135 -15.41 2.58 0.14
CA LEU A 135 -16.81 2.36 -0.21
C LEU A 135 -16.96 1.25 -1.25
N GLY A 136 -16.09 1.25 -2.27
CA GLY A 136 -16.06 0.22 -3.30
C GLY A 136 -15.74 -1.16 -2.72
N GLY A 137 -14.73 -1.24 -1.85
CA GLY A 137 -14.35 -2.48 -1.15
C GLY A 137 -15.45 -2.99 -0.24
N SER A 138 -16.09 -2.12 0.54
CA SER A 138 -17.23 -2.48 1.39
C SER A 138 -18.41 -3.01 0.58
N PHE A 139 -18.71 -2.38 -0.57
CA PHE A 139 -19.75 -2.87 -1.46
C PHE A 139 -19.39 -4.21 -2.09
N LEU A 140 -18.18 -4.35 -2.65
CA LEU A 140 -17.71 -5.60 -3.27
C LEU A 140 -17.66 -6.76 -2.26
N GLY A 141 -17.26 -6.50 -1.01
CA GLY A 141 -17.19 -7.50 0.04
C GLY A 141 -18.54 -8.12 0.42
N THR A 142 -19.66 -7.45 0.11
CA THR A 142 -21.00 -8.04 0.30
C THR A 142 -21.41 -9.00 -0.81
N TYR A 143 -20.75 -8.95 -1.97
CA TYR A 143 -21.07 -9.79 -3.14
C TYR A 143 -20.00 -10.83 -3.48
N LEU A 144 -18.73 -10.60 -3.14
CA LEU A 144 -17.64 -11.55 -3.37
C LEU A 144 -17.30 -12.31 -2.10
N SER A 145 -17.31 -13.64 -2.20
CA SER A 145 -16.76 -14.51 -1.15
C SER A 145 -15.24 -14.30 -1.02
N GLU A 146 -14.72 -14.36 0.19
CA GLU A 146 -13.28 -14.30 0.48
C GLU A 146 -12.48 -15.31 -0.36
N LYS A 147 -13.03 -16.51 -0.58
CA LYS A 147 -12.41 -17.51 -1.45
C LYS A 147 -12.23 -17.00 -2.87
N ALA A 148 -13.23 -16.30 -3.42
CA ALA A 148 -13.14 -15.72 -4.76
C ALA A 148 -12.05 -14.64 -4.83
N ILE A 149 -11.95 -13.80 -3.80
CA ILE A 149 -10.91 -12.75 -3.70
C ILE A 149 -9.52 -13.39 -3.64
N ALA A 150 -9.34 -14.45 -2.83
CA ALA A 150 -8.08 -15.18 -2.71
C ALA A 150 -7.69 -15.89 -4.03
N TYR A 151 -8.65 -16.52 -4.72
CA TYR A 151 -8.40 -17.14 -6.03
C TYR A 151 -7.99 -16.10 -7.09
N ILE A 152 -8.69 -14.97 -7.15
CA ILE A 152 -8.40 -13.89 -8.11
C ILE A 152 -7.03 -13.29 -7.80
N GLY A 153 -6.76 -12.96 -6.53
CA GLY A 153 -5.49 -12.39 -6.09
C GLY A 153 -4.30 -13.32 -6.35
N GLY A 154 -4.42 -14.60 -5.96
CA GLY A 154 -3.39 -15.61 -6.20
C GLY A 154 -3.10 -15.80 -7.70
N THR A 155 -4.14 -15.85 -8.53
CA THR A 155 -3.97 -15.92 -9.99
C THR A 155 -3.28 -14.68 -10.55
N LEU A 156 -3.66 -13.48 -10.11
CA LEU A 156 -3.04 -12.22 -10.52
C LEU A 156 -1.55 -12.18 -10.18
N PHE A 157 -1.15 -12.62 -8.97
CA PHE A 157 0.25 -12.70 -8.60
C PHE A 157 1.05 -13.65 -9.51
N LEU A 158 0.50 -14.80 -9.89
CA LEU A 158 1.15 -15.71 -10.83
C LEU A 158 1.26 -15.13 -12.25
N VAL A 159 0.24 -14.40 -12.70
CA VAL A 159 0.29 -13.69 -14.00
C VAL A 159 1.39 -12.64 -13.98
N PHE A 160 1.49 -11.82 -12.93
CA PHE A 160 2.58 -10.84 -12.81
C PHE A 160 3.95 -11.52 -12.73
N ALA A 161 4.09 -12.62 -11.99
CA ALA A 161 5.33 -13.39 -11.96
C ALA A 161 5.77 -13.85 -13.36
N ALA A 162 4.81 -14.35 -14.17
CA ALA A 162 5.09 -14.78 -15.53
C ALA A 162 5.48 -13.60 -16.44
N VAL A 163 4.78 -12.46 -16.34
CA VAL A 163 5.09 -11.25 -17.11
C VAL A 163 6.49 -10.74 -16.77
N THR A 164 6.82 -10.60 -15.49
CA THR A 164 8.15 -10.16 -15.05
C THR A 164 9.24 -11.15 -15.49
N LEU A 165 8.97 -12.46 -15.44
CA LEU A 165 9.93 -13.46 -15.92
C LEU A 165 10.18 -13.38 -17.43
N ILE A 166 9.14 -13.09 -18.23
CA ILE A 166 9.30 -12.85 -19.67
C ILE A 166 10.12 -11.58 -19.92
N GLU A 167 9.88 -10.53 -19.15
CA GLU A 167 10.62 -9.26 -19.26
C GLU A 167 12.12 -9.42 -18.93
N ILE A 168 12.47 -10.28 -17.96
CA ILE A 168 13.87 -10.61 -17.65
C ILE A 168 14.55 -11.41 -18.78
N VAL A 169 13.79 -12.26 -19.48
CA VAL A 169 14.34 -13.19 -20.50
C VAL A 169 14.41 -12.56 -21.89
N SER A 170 13.59 -11.55 -22.18
CA SER A 170 13.51 -10.86 -23.48
C SER A 170 14.53 -9.75 -23.64
#